data_AF-A0A7R9WH95-F1
#
_entry.id   AF-A0A7R9WH95-F1
#
_cell.length_a   1.000
_cell.length_b   1.000
_cell.length_c   1.000
_cell.angle_alpha   90.00
_cell.angle_beta   90.00
_cell.angle_gamma   90.00
#
_symmetry.space_group_name_H-M   'P 1'
#
loop_
_entity.id
_entity.type
_entity.pdbx_description
1 polymer ?
#
loop_
_entity_poly.entity_id
_entity_poly.type
_entity_poly.pdbx_seq_one_letter_code
_entity_poly.pdbx_strand_id
1 'polypeptide(L)'
;YDASSLLRTFDPKDPEDASVLLALGFCETMRRMSAGFMFLAQLVRVGAIGAQAPALYEERVKAGREPPILGFEKNASSGLVIRLCGRESNIITTSMRRMGWRVFPVLEEPVNKHSFLISQYSRGYRVPVFWSMRPDRYGYSHSWKNFPVEEECLMRTTTGKKVLVLEADATNANDPLALGDQALDLTLDDTSQGFRRIEERYKKMVGVPFRALKVYLGNSLEVEHSGGGHTFTLRHRVKYSKEVDILIDSRAPILREVLRWCDRVTAGSRGKDSPDDEKKIVLFQTSSRQYFLSLKLLMRNYGYEIRDPLDWHVLGELSTRDGDKGSNVESLAGMSNSTPEELDQQRSLLGILNDDSVQSSAHTLQEVARLSHLPRMIYYGKTAETVSAVQALVDSGGIHAGKICALLDREDGTRFLEATLAKDQVNFIKRGDFSSSTADGMETTQMHIICSSA
;
A
#
# COMPACT_ATOMS: atom_id res chain seq x y z
N TYR A 1 -30.01 -74.03 -3.45
CA TYR A 1 -28.75 -74.79 -3.51
C TYR A 1 -28.50 -75.37 -2.13
N ASP A 2 -28.51 -76.70 -2.02
CA ASP A 2 -28.24 -77.42 -0.77
C ASP A 2 -26.74 -77.32 -0.46
N ALA A 3 -26.36 -76.77 0.70
CA ALA A 3 -24.96 -76.54 1.05
C ALA A 3 -24.16 -77.85 1.17
N SER A 4 -24.87 -78.96 1.42
CA SER A 4 -24.29 -80.31 1.48
C SER A 4 -23.80 -80.83 0.13
N SER A 5 -24.36 -80.35 -1.00
CA SER A 5 -23.88 -80.72 -2.34
C SER A 5 -22.61 -79.98 -2.76
N LEU A 6 -22.30 -78.85 -2.12
CA LEU A 6 -21.11 -78.01 -2.37
C LEU A 6 -19.88 -78.46 -1.55
N LEU A 7 -20.09 -79.22 -0.48
CA LEU A 7 -19.04 -79.68 0.44
C LEU A 7 -18.67 -81.16 0.23
N ARG A 8 -19.13 -81.80 -0.85
CA ARG A 8 -18.71 -83.16 -1.18
C ARG A 8 -17.24 -83.19 -1.60
N THR A 9 -16.50 -84.20 -1.17
CA THR A 9 -15.16 -84.49 -1.70
C THR A 9 -15.28 -84.93 -3.14
N PHE A 10 -14.75 -84.12 -4.06
CA PHE A 10 -14.72 -84.40 -5.49
C PHE A 10 -13.78 -85.58 -5.80
N ASP A 11 -14.25 -86.59 -6.52
CA ASP A 11 -13.39 -87.69 -7.00
C ASP A 11 -12.80 -87.32 -8.37
N PRO A 12 -11.46 -87.19 -8.52
CA PRO A 12 -10.84 -86.84 -9.80
C PRO A 12 -11.03 -87.90 -10.89
N LYS A 13 -11.55 -89.09 -10.57
CA LYS A 13 -11.86 -90.14 -11.55
C LYS A 13 -13.28 -90.04 -12.14
N ASP A 14 -14.19 -89.32 -11.49
CA ASP A 14 -15.53 -89.08 -12.02
C ASP A 14 -15.48 -87.91 -13.02
N PRO A 15 -15.89 -88.11 -14.30
CA PRO A 15 -15.85 -87.06 -15.31
C PRO A 15 -16.66 -85.81 -14.95
N GLU A 16 -17.75 -85.93 -14.19
CA GLU A 16 -18.53 -84.77 -13.76
C GLU A 16 -17.75 -83.94 -12.73
N ASP A 17 -17.18 -84.58 -11.71
CA ASP A 17 -16.35 -83.93 -10.68
C ASP A 17 -15.06 -83.34 -11.26
N ALA A 18 -14.42 -84.02 -12.23
CA ALA A 18 -13.25 -83.51 -12.94
C ALA A 18 -13.57 -82.21 -13.72
N SER A 19 -14.75 -82.12 -14.34
CA SER A 19 -15.19 -80.91 -15.04
C SER A 19 -15.42 -79.73 -14.10
N VAL A 20 -15.98 -79.98 -12.91
CA VAL A 20 -16.19 -78.98 -11.87
C VAL A 20 -14.86 -78.51 -11.27
N LEU A 21 -13.93 -79.43 -11.00
CA LEU A 21 -12.57 -79.09 -10.53
C LEU A 21 -11.79 -78.25 -11.55
N LEU A 22 -11.91 -78.55 -12.85
CA LEU A 22 -11.34 -77.72 -13.92
C LEU A 22 -11.96 -76.32 -13.95
N ALA A 23 -13.28 -76.21 -13.83
CA ALA A 23 -13.96 -74.91 -13.78
C ALA A 23 -13.54 -74.10 -12.53
N LEU A 24 -13.40 -74.75 -11.37
CA LEU A 24 -12.88 -74.11 -10.15
C LEU A 24 -11.43 -73.66 -10.32
N GLY A 25 -10.56 -74.49 -10.89
CA GLY A 25 -9.17 -74.14 -11.20
C GLY A 25 -9.06 -72.98 -12.18
N PHE A 26 -9.93 -72.93 -13.19
CA PHE A 26 -10.03 -71.80 -14.11
C PHE A 26 -10.49 -70.52 -13.42
N CYS A 27 -11.55 -70.59 -12.60
CA CYS A 27 -12.04 -69.45 -11.82
C CYS A 27 -10.98 -68.94 -10.82
N GLU A 28 -10.25 -69.84 -10.15
CA GLU A 28 -9.17 -69.46 -9.25
C GLU A 28 -8.01 -68.79 -10.00
N THR A 29 -7.62 -69.34 -11.15
CA THR A 29 -6.56 -68.77 -12.00
C THR A 29 -6.95 -67.40 -12.53
N MET A 30 -8.20 -67.24 -13.02
CA MET A 30 -8.73 -65.96 -13.46
C MET A 30 -8.75 -64.94 -12.32
N ARG A 31 -9.21 -65.32 -11.12
CA ARG A 31 -9.19 -64.45 -9.94
C ARG A 31 -7.76 -64.01 -9.59
N ARG A 32 -6.79 -64.92 -9.62
CA ARG A 32 -5.36 -64.62 -9.36
C ARG A 32 -4.79 -63.69 -10.43
N MET A 33 -5.10 -63.93 -11.72
CA MET A 33 -4.70 -63.06 -12.82
C MET A 33 -5.30 -61.65 -12.67
N SER A 34 -6.61 -61.55 -12.44
CA SER A 34 -7.30 -60.27 -12.22
C SER A 34 -6.72 -59.52 -11.01
N ALA A 35 -6.44 -60.21 -9.90
CA ALA A 35 -5.81 -59.61 -8.72
C ALA A 35 -4.39 -59.10 -9.03
N GLY A 36 -3.60 -59.87 -9.79
CA GLY A 36 -2.26 -59.46 -10.23
C GLY A 36 -2.29 -58.21 -11.12
N PHE A 37 -3.20 -58.17 -12.09
CA PHE A 37 -3.40 -56.98 -12.93
C PHE A 37 -3.90 -55.77 -12.14
N MET A 38 -4.83 -55.97 -11.19
CA MET A 38 -5.28 -54.89 -10.30
C MET A 38 -4.14 -54.33 -9.45
N PHE A 39 -3.28 -55.18 -8.90
CA PHE A 39 -2.12 -54.75 -8.13
C PHE A 39 -1.11 -53.96 -8.98
N LEU A 40 -0.77 -54.46 -10.18
CA LEU A 40 0.09 -53.74 -11.12
C LEU A 40 -0.51 -52.40 -11.55
N ALA A 41 -1.82 -52.36 -11.84
CA ALA A 41 -2.52 -51.13 -12.18
C ALA A 41 -2.50 -50.12 -11.01
N GLN A 42 -2.63 -50.58 -9.77
CA GLN A 42 -2.50 -49.74 -8.59
C GLN A 42 -1.07 -49.21 -8.41
N LEU A 43 -0.04 -50.03 -8.62
CA LEU A 43 1.36 -49.59 -8.57
C LEU A 43 1.68 -48.53 -9.63
N VAL A 44 1.25 -48.75 -10.88
CA VAL A 44 1.41 -47.77 -11.95
C VAL A 44 0.68 -46.47 -11.61
N ARG A 45 -0.53 -46.55 -11.05
CA ARG A 45 -1.29 -45.37 -10.60
C ARG A 45 -0.58 -44.62 -9.47
N VAL A 46 0.00 -45.31 -8.50
CA VAL A 46 0.78 -44.70 -7.41
C VAL A 46 2.03 -44.02 -7.99
N GLY A 47 2.73 -44.66 -8.94
CA GLY A 47 3.87 -44.06 -9.63
C GLY A 47 3.48 -42.80 -10.42
N ALA A 48 2.38 -42.84 -11.16
CA ALA A 48 1.88 -41.70 -11.91
C ALA A 48 1.45 -40.53 -11.00
N ILE A 49 0.74 -40.82 -9.89
CA ILE A 49 0.36 -39.81 -8.89
C ILE A 49 1.61 -39.22 -8.25
N GLY A 50 2.60 -40.05 -7.88
CA GLY A 50 3.85 -39.61 -7.29
C GLY A 50 4.67 -38.70 -8.22
N ALA A 51 4.68 -38.99 -9.52
CA ALA A 51 5.37 -38.17 -10.51
C ALA A 51 4.69 -36.80 -10.73
N GLN A 52 3.36 -36.73 -10.63
CA GLN A 52 2.60 -35.49 -10.84
C GLN A 52 2.41 -34.66 -9.57
N ALA A 53 2.47 -35.28 -8.38
CA ALA A 53 2.20 -34.62 -7.12
C ALA A 53 3.07 -33.37 -6.85
N PRO A 54 4.39 -33.36 -7.13
CA PRO A 54 5.20 -32.17 -6.92
C PRO A 54 4.78 -30.99 -7.80
N ALA A 55 4.48 -31.25 -9.07
CA ALA A 55 4.05 -30.21 -10.02
C ALA A 55 2.67 -29.65 -9.65
N LEU A 56 1.72 -30.52 -9.29
CA LEU A 56 0.38 -30.11 -8.82
C LEU A 56 0.47 -29.33 -7.51
N TYR A 57 1.35 -29.73 -6.60
CA TYR A 57 1.58 -29.01 -5.36
C TYR A 57 2.19 -27.63 -5.62
N GLU A 58 3.22 -27.54 -6.48
CA GLU A 58 3.82 -26.26 -6.87
C GLU A 58 2.79 -25.33 -7.52
N GLU A 59 1.91 -25.85 -8.38
CA GLU A 59 0.82 -25.09 -8.98
C GLU A 59 -0.17 -24.57 -7.92
N ARG A 60 -0.52 -25.39 -6.93
CA ARG A 60 -1.40 -24.98 -5.83
C ARG A 60 -0.77 -23.95 -4.90
N VAL A 61 0.55 -24.05 -4.68
CA VAL A 61 1.32 -23.03 -3.95
C VAL A 61 1.37 -21.72 -4.74
N LYS A 62 1.63 -21.77 -6.06
CA LYS A 62 1.56 -20.62 -6.97
C LYS A 62 0.17 -19.96 -6.97
N ALA A 63 -0.88 -20.78 -6.86
CA ALA A 63 -2.25 -20.30 -6.75
C ALA A 63 -2.63 -19.82 -5.33
N GLY A 64 -1.74 -19.92 -4.34
CA GLY A 64 -1.99 -19.47 -2.96
C GLY A 64 -3.11 -20.25 -2.26
N ARG A 65 -3.24 -21.55 -2.56
CA ARG A 65 -4.32 -22.42 -2.03
C ARG A 65 -3.85 -23.40 -0.96
N GLU A 66 -2.56 -23.40 -0.64
CA GLU A 66 -1.98 -24.29 0.36
C GLU A 66 -1.81 -23.58 1.71
N PRO A 67 -2.00 -24.28 2.83
CA PRO A 67 -1.80 -23.74 4.18
C PRO A 67 -0.31 -23.49 4.46
N PRO A 68 0.08 -22.48 5.26
CA PRO A 68 1.46 -22.27 5.65
C PRO A 68 1.96 -23.48 6.42
N ILE A 69 3.23 -23.84 6.21
CA ILE A 69 3.84 -24.91 6.97
C ILE A 69 4.32 -24.33 8.30
N LEU A 70 3.52 -24.51 9.35
CA LEU A 70 3.90 -24.15 10.71
C LEU A 70 4.80 -25.25 11.29
N GLY A 71 5.83 -24.87 12.05
CA GLY A 71 6.67 -25.84 12.79
C GLY A 71 8.01 -26.23 12.15
N PHE A 72 8.49 -25.53 11.11
CA PHE A 72 9.86 -25.75 10.61
C PHE A 72 10.95 -25.45 11.66
N GLU A 73 10.67 -24.58 12.64
CA GLU A 73 11.57 -24.29 13.74
C GLU A 73 10.94 -24.72 15.07
N LYS A 74 11.45 -25.80 15.65
CA LYS A 74 11.04 -26.31 16.98
C LYS A 74 11.16 -25.28 18.12
N ASN A 75 11.89 -24.18 17.89
CA ASN A 75 12.13 -23.11 18.86
C ASN A 75 11.49 -21.76 18.45
N ALA A 76 10.81 -21.67 17.30
CA ALA A 76 10.12 -20.45 16.93
C ALA A 76 8.87 -20.29 17.81
N SER A 77 8.85 -19.20 18.58
CA SER A 77 7.69 -18.78 19.36
C SER A 77 6.44 -18.82 18.48
N SER A 78 5.43 -19.57 18.91
CA SER A 78 4.14 -19.77 18.21
C SER A 78 3.50 -18.41 17.91
N GLY A 79 2.98 -18.22 16.70
CA GLY A 79 2.35 -16.97 16.31
C GLY A 79 2.50 -16.65 14.83
N LEU A 80 1.37 -16.56 14.15
CA LEU A 80 1.25 -16.13 12.77
C LEU A 80 0.46 -14.81 12.74
N VAL A 81 1.01 -13.81 12.07
CA VAL A 81 0.33 -12.56 11.74
C VAL A 81 -0.32 -12.75 10.38
N ILE A 82 -1.65 -12.81 10.34
CA ILE A 82 -2.38 -12.88 9.07
C ILE A 82 -2.61 -11.45 8.60
N ARG A 83 -2.11 -11.09 7.42
CA ARG A 83 -2.22 -9.73 6.90
C ARG A 83 -2.98 -9.68 5.59
N LEU A 84 -4.06 -8.90 5.52
CA LEU A 84 -4.76 -8.59 4.29
C LEU A 84 -4.02 -7.46 3.55
N CYS A 85 -3.62 -7.69 2.31
CA CYS A 85 -2.72 -6.78 1.58
C CYS A 85 -3.30 -6.20 0.28
N GLY A 86 -4.55 -6.52 -0.08
CA GLY A 86 -5.11 -6.10 -1.37
C GLY A 86 -4.36 -6.67 -2.58
N ARG A 87 -4.38 -5.94 -3.69
CA ARG A 87 -3.60 -6.15 -4.92
C ARG A 87 -2.15 -5.70 -4.76
N GLU A 88 -1.90 -4.58 -4.08
CA GLU A 88 -0.56 -4.01 -3.85
C GLU A 88 -0.38 -3.57 -2.40
N SER A 89 0.76 -3.94 -1.82
CA SER A 89 1.14 -3.51 -0.47
C SER A 89 2.57 -3.00 -0.49
N ASN A 90 2.79 -1.78 0.02
CA ASN A 90 4.14 -1.23 0.17
C ASN A 90 4.93 -1.92 1.28
N ILE A 91 4.23 -2.54 2.24
CA ILE A 91 4.83 -2.96 3.51
C ILE A 91 5.06 -4.47 3.55
N ILE A 92 4.45 -5.23 2.64
CA ILE A 92 4.62 -6.69 2.56
C ILE A 92 6.09 -7.08 2.41
N THR A 93 6.84 -6.45 1.51
CA THR A 93 8.26 -6.73 1.27
C THR A 93 9.09 -6.53 2.54
N THR A 94 8.91 -5.38 3.20
CA THR A 94 9.59 -5.06 4.46
C THR A 94 9.20 -6.02 5.58
N SER A 95 7.94 -6.45 5.60
CA SER A 95 7.41 -7.32 6.65
C SER A 95 7.87 -8.76 6.50
N MET A 96 7.88 -9.29 5.28
CA MET A 96 8.46 -10.61 4.99
C MET A 96 9.97 -10.60 5.25
N ARG A 97 10.69 -9.50 4.98
CA ARG A 97 12.12 -9.38 5.31
C ARG A 97 12.37 -9.39 6.82
N ARG A 98 11.57 -8.65 7.60
CA ARG A 98 11.77 -8.52 9.06
C ARG A 98 11.25 -9.71 9.86
N MET A 99 10.08 -10.21 9.50
CA MET A 99 9.36 -11.25 10.25
C MET A 99 9.46 -12.63 9.61
N GLY A 100 9.98 -12.71 8.37
CA GLY A 100 10.10 -13.96 7.65
C GLY A 100 8.75 -14.64 7.47
N TRP A 101 8.70 -15.91 7.85
CA TRP A 101 7.51 -16.75 7.74
C TRP A 101 6.45 -16.52 8.82
N ARG A 102 6.67 -15.58 9.75
CA ARG A 102 5.68 -15.23 10.78
C ARG A 102 4.56 -14.33 10.25
N VAL A 103 4.71 -13.78 9.04
CA VAL A 103 3.66 -13.03 8.36
C VAL A 103 3.10 -13.91 7.26
N PHE A 104 1.79 -14.07 7.27
CA PHE A 104 1.05 -14.76 6.23
C PHE A 104 0.17 -13.76 5.48
N PRO A 105 0.68 -13.18 4.38
CA PRO A 105 -0.06 -12.23 3.57
C PRO A 105 -1.19 -12.92 2.80
N VAL A 106 -2.32 -12.22 2.71
CA VAL A 106 -3.47 -12.53 1.88
C VAL A 106 -3.45 -11.54 0.71
N LEU A 107 -3.21 -12.06 -0.49
CA LEU A 107 -2.95 -11.27 -1.71
C LEU A 107 -4.04 -11.49 -2.74
N GLU A 108 -4.44 -10.41 -3.44
CA GLU A 108 -5.42 -10.49 -4.53
C GLU A 108 -4.79 -10.92 -5.86
N GLU A 109 -3.61 -10.39 -6.17
CA GLU A 109 -2.90 -10.63 -7.44
C GLU A 109 -1.44 -11.07 -7.21
N PRO A 110 -1.21 -12.29 -6.67
CA PRO A 110 0.13 -12.76 -6.31
C PRO A 110 1.05 -12.94 -7.53
N VAL A 111 0.53 -13.44 -8.65
CA VAL A 111 1.34 -13.82 -9.82
C VAL A 111 1.87 -12.61 -10.58
N ASN A 112 1.09 -11.54 -10.70
CA ASN A 112 1.48 -10.39 -11.52
C ASN A 112 2.38 -9.42 -10.74
N LYS A 113 2.06 -9.18 -9.47
CA LYS A 113 2.66 -8.08 -8.71
C LYS A 113 3.67 -8.53 -7.65
N HIS A 114 3.56 -9.77 -7.18
CA HIS A 114 4.38 -10.28 -6.07
C HIS A 114 5.18 -11.54 -6.44
N SER A 115 5.27 -11.91 -7.71
CA SER A 115 5.93 -13.16 -8.16
C SER A 115 7.37 -13.26 -7.67
N PHE A 116 8.13 -12.18 -7.78
CA PHE A 116 9.52 -12.15 -7.31
C PHE A 116 9.60 -12.41 -5.81
N LEU A 117 8.87 -11.63 -5.01
CA LEU A 117 8.84 -11.74 -3.55
C LEU A 117 8.41 -13.16 -3.11
N ILE A 118 7.32 -13.65 -3.70
CA ILE A 118 6.82 -14.99 -3.40
C ILE A 118 7.88 -16.02 -3.76
N SER A 119 8.48 -15.97 -4.95
CA SER A 119 9.49 -16.94 -5.37
C SER A 119 10.69 -17.00 -4.41
N GLN A 120 11.12 -15.85 -3.89
CA GLN A 120 12.22 -15.74 -2.95
C GLN A 120 11.90 -16.41 -1.62
N TYR A 121 10.79 -16.03 -0.98
CA TYR A 121 10.45 -16.54 0.36
C TYR A 121 9.86 -17.94 0.36
N SER A 122 9.24 -18.37 -0.74
CA SER A 122 8.69 -19.73 -0.94
C SER A 122 9.74 -20.77 -1.34
N ARG A 123 11.01 -20.39 -1.50
CA ARG A 123 12.09 -21.25 -2.01
C ARG A 123 11.75 -21.86 -3.38
N GLY A 124 11.22 -21.03 -4.29
CA GLY A 124 10.74 -21.47 -5.59
C GLY A 124 9.43 -22.28 -5.51
N TYR A 125 8.44 -21.77 -4.78
CA TYR A 125 7.09 -22.35 -4.63
C TYR A 125 7.04 -23.71 -3.93
N ARG A 126 8.08 -24.07 -3.18
CA ARG A 126 8.11 -25.30 -2.37
C ARG A 126 7.44 -25.11 -1.01
N VAL A 127 7.44 -23.89 -0.50
CA VAL A 127 6.85 -23.53 0.79
C VAL A 127 5.71 -22.53 0.56
N PRO A 128 4.49 -22.80 1.05
CA PRO A 128 3.38 -21.87 0.98
C PRO A 128 3.64 -20.71 1.95
N VAL A 129 3.73 -19.51 1.39
CA VAL A 129 4.05 -18.27 2.14
C VAL A 129 2.98 -17.21 2.03
N PHE A 130 1.87 -17.48 1.33
CA PHE A 130 0.76 -16.53 1.15
C PHE A 130 -0.55 -17.27 0.89
N TRP A 131 -1.66 -16.56 1.06
CA TRP A 131 -2.99 -16.98 0.63
C TRP A 131 -3.47 -16.10 -0.52
N SER A 132 -4.05 -16.70 -1.56
CA SER A 132 -4.68 -15.92 -2.62
C SER A 132 -6.16 -15.70 -2.32
N MET A 133 -6.57 -14.44 -2.32
CA MET A 133 -7.98 -14.02 -2.31
C MET A 133 -8.30 -13.39 -3.66
N ARG A 134 -9.58 -13.25 -4.02
CA ARG A 134 -9.97 -12.40 -5.16
C ARG A 134 -10.47 -11.06 -4.61
N PRO A 135 -10.38 -9.97 -5.39
CA PRO A 135 -11.05 -8.71 -5.04
C PRO A 135 -12.53 -8.96 -4.73
N ASP A 136 -13.09 -8.22 -3.78
CA ASP A 136 -14.50 -8.30 -3.34
C ASP A 136 -14.93 -9.65 -2.75
N ARG A 137 -14.00 -10.59 -2.49
CA ARG A 137 -14.33 -11.94 -2.00
C ARG A 137 -14.11 -12.15 -0.51
N TYR A 138 -13.68 -11.13 0.23
CA TYR A 138 -13.40 -11.21 1.67
C TYR A 138 -14.63 -11.60 2.51
N GLY A 139 -15.82 -11.17 2.13
CA GLY A 139 -17.06 -11.50 2.85
C GLY A 139 -17.62 -12.90 2.61
N TYR A 140 -17.13 -13.64 1.63
CA TYR A 140 -17.73 -14.92 1.24
C TYR A 140 -17.09 -16.11 1.96
N SER A 141 -17.90 -16.92 2.64
CA SER A 141 -17.42 -18.09 3.39
C SER A 141 -16.69 -19.12 2.52
N HIS A 142 -17.05 -19.24 1.23
CA HIS A 142 -16.40 -20.19 0.32
C HIS A 142 -14.95 -19.82 0.01
N SER A 143 -14.63 -18.52 -0.01
CA SER A 143 -13.27 -18.01 -0.24
C SER A 143 -12.30 -18.41 0.88
N TRP A 144 -12.84 -18.63 2.09
CA TRP A 144 -12.10 -19.04 3.28
C TRP A 144 -12.25 -20.53 3.58
N LYS A 145 -12.92 -21.32 2.73
CA LYS A 145 -13.28 -22.73 3.02
C LYS A 145 -12.07 -23.61 3.31
N ASN A 146 -10.94 -23.35 2.68
CA ASN A 146 -9.70 -24.10 2.86
C ASN A 146 -8.63 -23.27 3.58
N PHE A 147 -9.00 -22.13 4.17
CA PHE A 147 -8.04 -21.29 4.87
C PHE A 147 -7.45 -22.06 6.06
N PRO A 148 -6.12 -22.02 6.25
CA PRO A 148 -5.43 -22.67 7.36
C PRO A 148 -5.93 -22.16 8.70
N VAL A 149 -6.29 -23.10 9.58
CA VAL A 149 -6.67 -22.79 10.95
C VAL A 149 -6.02 -23.81 11.84
N GLU A 150 -4.94 -23.37 12.46
CA GLU A 150 -4.09 -24.17 13.34
C GLU A 150 -3.93 -23.41 14.66
N GLU A 151 -3.81 -24.15 15.77
CA GLU A 151 -3.63 -23.53 17.08
C GLU A 151 -2.29 -22.80 17.17
N GLU A 152 -1.29 -23.31 16.45
CA GLU A 152 0.08 -22.83 16.34
C GLU A 152 0.16 -21.42 15.73
N CYS A 153 -0.86 -21.01 14.98
CA CYS A 153 -1.01 -19.63 14.48
C CYS A 153 -1.26 -18.63 15.61
N LEU A 154 -1.78 -19.07 16.76
CA LEU A 154 -2.14 -18.18 17.85
C LEU A 154 -0.89 -17.77 18.65
N MET A 155 -0.69 -16.47 18.79
CA MET A 155 0.35 -15.92 19.64
C MET A 155 0.01 -16.11 21.11
N ARG A 156 0.99 -16.51 21.91
CA ARG A 156 0.86 -16.57 23.36
C ARG A 156 1.33 -15.26 23.98
N THR A 157 0.46 -14.64 24.76
CA THR A 157 0.83 -13.48 25.58
C THR A 157 1.68 -13.91 26.78
N THR A 158 2.34 -12.95 27.43
CA THR A 158 3.04 -13.16 28.70
C THR A 158 2.14 -13.74 29.81
N THR A 159 0.84 -13.49 29.73
CA THR A 159 -0.17 -14.04 30.65
C THR A 159 -0.66 -15.45 30.29
N GLY A 160 -0.12 -16.06 29.23
CA GLY A 160 -0.55 -17.37 28.72
C GLY A 160 -1.82 -17.35 27.87
N LYS A 161 -2.52 -16.22 27.77
CA LYS A 161 -3.69 -16.06 26.88
C LYS A 161 -3.27 -16.11 25.42
N LYS A 162 -4.11 -16.72 24.58
CA LYS A 162 -3.92 -16.85 23.14
C LYS A 162 -4.53 -15.67 22.39
N VAL A 163 -3.81 -15.15 21.40
CA VAL A 163 -4.21 -14.01 20.58
C VAL A 163 -4.06 -14.36 19.10
N LEU A 164 -5.12 -14.14 18.34
CA LEU A 164 -5.10 -14.16 16.88
C LEU A 164 -4.85 -12.74 16.39
N VAL A 165 -3.74 -12.50 15.70
CA VAL A 165 -3.41 -11.17 15.19
C VAL A 165 -3.77 -11.10 13.71
N LEU A 166 -4.70 -10.19 13.42
CA LEU A 166 -5.20 -9.91 12.09
C LEU A 166 -4.84 -8.48 11.74
N GLU A 167 -4.13 -8.31 10.64
CA GLU A 167 -3.70 -7.02 10.15
C GLU A 167 -4.27 -6.77 8.76
N ALA A 168 -4.49 -5.51 8.44
CA ALA A 168 -4.84 -5.07 7.10
C ALA A 168 -3.97 -3.90 6.70
N ASP A 169 -3.43 -3.99 5.50
CA ASP A 169 -2.65 -2.95 4.85
C ASP A 169 -3.49 -2.37 3.72
N ALA A 170 -4.10 -1.21 3.99
CA ALA A 170 -4.81 -0.41 3.00
C ALA A 170 -3.91 0.67 2.39
N THR A 171 -2.59 0.59 2.56
CA THR A 171 -1.67 1.50 1.86
C THR A 171 -1.54 1.10 0.39
N ASN A 172 -1.51 2.09 -0.49
CA ASN A 172 -1.45 1.86 -1.93
C ASN A 172 -0.04 2.16 -2.44
N ALA A 173 0.49 1.29 -3.30
CA ALA A 173 1.77 1.54 -3.97
C ALA A 173 1.72 2.74 -4.94
N ASN A 174 0.54 3.04 -5.48
CA ASN A 174 0.33 4.16 -6.38
C ASN A 174 0.07 5.50 -5.66
N ASP A 175 -0.10 5.48 -4.33
CA ASP A 175 -0.18 6.66 -3.48
C ASP A 175 0.83 6.54 -2.32
N PRO A 176 2.14 6.68 -2.62
CA PRO A 176 3.22 6.45 -1.65
C PRO A 176 3.22 7.45 -0.50
N LEU A 177 2.73 8.67 -0.72
CA LEU A 177 2.55 9.68 0.33
C LEU A 177 1.29 9.44 1.18
N ALA A 178 0.43 8.51 0.74
CA ALA A 178 -0.91 8.29 1.23
C ALA A 178 -1.75 9.57 1.29
N LEU A 179 -1.40 10.64 0.55
CA LEU A 179 -2.03 11.97 0.64
C LEU A 179 -3.34 12.04 -0.17
N GLY A 180 -3.64 11.01 -0.96
CA GLY A 180 -4.92 10.85 -1.64
C GLY A 180 -6.06 10.58 -0.67
N ASP A 181 -7.27 10.97 -1.05
CA ASP A 181 -8.43 10.98 -0.16
C ASP A 181 -9.04 9.59 0.09
N GLN A 182 -8.74 8.60 -0.77
CA GLN A 182 -9.39 7.28 -0.74
C GLN A 182 -8.40 6.13 -0.90
N ALA A 183 -8.67 5.03 -0.18
CA ALA A 183 -8.02 3.75 -0.44
C ALA A 183 -8.52 3.17 -1.78
N LEU A 184 -7.60 2.90 -2.71
CA LEU A 184 -7.98 2.40 -4.05
C LEU A 184 -8.13 0.88 -4.14
N ASP A 185 -7.70 0.14 -3.11
CA ASP A 185 -7.51 -1.30 -3.21
C ASP A 185 -8.24 -2.06 -2.10
N LEU A 186 -7.75 -1.96 -0.85
CA LEU A 186 -8.37 -2.62 0.29
C LEU A 186 -9.17 -1.61 1.13
N THR A 187 -10.49 -1.79 1.18
CA THR A 187 -11.37 -0.94 2.00
C THR A 187 -11.49 -1.45 3.44
N LEU A 188 -12.00 -0.61 4.34
CA LEU A 188 -12.33 -1.03 5.71
C LEU A 188 -13.43 -2.10 5.70
N ASP A 189 -14.38 -2.01 4.78
CA ASP A 189 -15.47 -2.98 4.63
C ASP A 189 -14.97 -4.38 4.25
N ASP A 190 -14.08 -4.45 3.25
CA ASP A 190 -13.44 -5.71 2.86
C ASP A 190 -12.64 -6.31 4.01
N THR A 191 -11.90 -5.44 4.70
CA THR A 191 -11.10 -5.84 5.84
C THR A 191 -11.95 -6.38 6.98
N SER A 192 -13.01 -5.68 7.37
CA SER A 192 -13.85 -6.06 8.52
C SER A 192 -14.58 -7.37 8.23
N GLN A 193 -15.03 -7.57 6.99
CA GLN A 193 -15.58 -8.82 6.50
C GLN A 193 -14.55 -9.96 6.55
N GLY A 194 -13.34 -9.73 6.02
CA GLY A 194 -12.26 -10.72 6.03
C GLY A 194 -11.87 -11.14 7.45
N PHE A 195 -11.67 -10.17 8.35
CA PHE A 195 -11.38 -10.41 9.75
C PHE A 195 -12.46 -11.27 10.42
N ARG A 196 -13.73 -10.94 10.20
CA ARG A 196 -14.85 -11.69 10.75
C ARG A 196 -14.87 -13.13 10.23
N ARG A 197 -14.60 -13.37 8.95
CA ARG A 197 -14.56 -14.72 8.37
C ARG A 197 -13.43 -15.57 8.92
N ILE A 198 -12.24 -14.99 9.06
CA ILE A 198 -11.11 -15.70 9.68
C ILE A 198 -11.46 -16.03 11.14
N GLU A 199 -11.95 -15.05 11.91
CA GLU A 199 -12.31 -15.23 13.32
C GLU A 199 -13.39 -16.31 13.52
N GLU A 200 -14.47 -16.28 12.72
CA GLU A 200 -15.53 -17.31 12.73
C GLU A 200 -14.97 -18.71 12.46
N ARG A 201 -13.98 -18.83 11.58
CA ARG A 201 -13.36 -20.09 11.23
C ARG A 201 -12.46 -20.61 12.37
N TYR A 202 -11.66 -19.74 13.00
CA TYR A 202 -10.86 -20.09 14.17
C TYR A 202 -11.72 -20.55 15.35
N LYS A 203 -12.84 -19.86 15.62
CA LYS A 203 -13.79 -20.25 16.67
C LYS A 203 -14.39 -21.65 16.44
N LYS A 204 -14.65 -22.02 15.19
CA LYS A 204 -15.23 -23.32 14.83
C LYS A 204 -14.22 -24.48 14.90
N MET A 205 -12.97 -24.24 14.51
CA MET A 205 -11.99 -25.32 14.31
C MET A 205 -11.05 -25.53 15.50
N VAL A 206 -10.59 -24.46 16.17
CA VAL A 206 -9.55 -24.57 17.22
C VAL A 206 -10.14 -25.00 18.55
N GLY A 207 -11.40 -24.67 18.84
CA GLY A 207 -12.09 -25.06 20.09
C GLY A 207 -11.51 -24.45 21.38
N VAL A 208 -10.40 -23.70 21.32
CA VAL A 208 -9.77 -23.03 22.46
C VAL A 208 -10.17 -21.55 22.49
N PRO A 209 -10.41 -20.95 23.69
CA PRO A 209 -10.62 -19.52 23.80
C PRO A 209 -9.38 -18.72 23.36
N PHE A 210 -9.61 -17.72 22.50
CA PHE A 210 -8.59 -16.75 22.08
C PHE A 210 -9.23 -15.36 21.94
N ARG A 211 -8.40 -14.32 21.94
CA ARG A 211 -8.79 -12.94 21.60
C ARG A 211 -8.30 -12.60 20.19
N ALA A 212 -9.14 -12.03 19.35
CA ALA A 212 -8.69 -11.43 18.10
C ALA A 212 -8.15 -10.01 18.38
N LEU A 213 -6.99 -9.67 17.82
CA LEU A 213 -6.46 -8.32 17.74
C LEU A 213 -6.50 -7.88 16.29
N LYS A 214 -7.31 -6.86 15.98
CA LYS A 214 -7.54 -6.35 14.63
C LYS A 214 -6.81 -5.04 14.45
N VAL A 215 -5.86 -5.01 13.52
CA VAL A 215 -5.06 -3.82 13.20
C VAL A 215 -5.35 -3.39 11.77
N TYR A 216 -5.64 -2.11 11.57
CA TYR A 216 -5.83 -1.52 10.25
C TYR A 216 -4.81 -0.42 10.04
N LEU A 217 -4.05 -0.54 8.95
CA LEU A 217 -3.14 0.50 8.51
C LEU A 217 -3.77 1.22 7.31
N GLY A 218 -4.02 2.51 7.45
CA GLY A 218 -4.59 3.32 6.38
C GLY A 218 -4.69 4.80 6.73
N ASN A 219 -5.41 5.55 5.90
CA ASN A 219 -5.59 6.98 6.07
C ASN A 219 -6.68 7.28 7.11
N SER A 220 -6.29 7.75 8.30
CA SER A 220 -7.25 8.00 9.38
C SER A 220 -8.24 9.15 9.09
N LEU A 221 -7.92 10.00 8.12
CA LEU A 221 -8.69 11.18 7.72
C LEU A 221 -9.47 10.98 6.41
N GLU A 222 -9.46 9.77 5.84
CA GLU A 222 -10.32 9.41 4.71
C GLU A 222 -11.77 9.72 5.06
N VAL A 223 -12.44 10.48 4.17
CA VAL A 223 -13.80 10.96 4.37
C VAL A 223 -14.76 10.05 3.63
N GLU A 224 -15.68 9.46 4.37
CA GLU A 224 -16.79 8.68 3.85
C GLU A 224 -18.11 9.42 4.09
N HIS A 225 -19.12 9.04 3.29
CA HIS A 225 -20.47 9.59 3.39
C HIS A 225 -21.41 8.48 3.83
N SER A 226 -22.21 8.76 4.87
CA SER A 226 -23.29 7.85 5.26
C SER A 226 -24.42 7.90 4.23
N GLY A 227 -25.26 6.86 4.19
CA GLY A 227 -26.49 6.86 3.37
C GLY A 227 -27.47 8.00 3.71
N GLY A 228 -27.33 8.63 4.89
CA GLY A 228 -28.07 9.83 5.29
C GLY A 228 -27.41 11.16 4.90
N GLY A 229 -26.29 11.15 4.15
CA GLY A 229 -25.59 12.35 3.69
C GLY A 229 -24.61 12.97 4.68
N HIS A 230 -24.47 12.43 5.89
CA HIS A 230 -23.45 12.90 6.84
C HIS A 230 -22.05 12.47 6.42
N THR A 231 -21.10 13.39 6.50
CA THR A 231 -19.66 13.13 6.33
C THR A 231 -19.04 12.68 7.65
N PHE A 232 -18.22 11.65 7.58
CA PHE A 232 -17.43 11.21 8.73
C PHE A 232 -16.06 10.71 8.25
N THR A 233 -15.08 10.72 9.15
CA THR A 233 -13.74 10.20 8.85
C THR A 233 -13.64 8.73 9.20
N LEU A 234 -12.70 8.01 8.58
CA LEU A 234 -12.36 6.64 8.93
C LEU A 234 -12.09 6.48 10.44
N ARG A 235 -11.40 7.45 11.05
CA ARG A 235 -11.19 7.50 12.50
C ARG A 235 -12.50 7.53 13.29
N HIS A 236 -13.48 8.34 12.86
CA HIS A 236 -14.80 8.36 13.50
C HIS A 236 -15.50 7.03 13.34
N ARG A 237 -15.47 6.44 12.14
CA ARG A 237 -16.07 5.13 11.87
C ARG A 237 -15.51 4.05 12.78
N VAL A 238 -14.19 3.89 12.85
CA VAL A 238 -13.53 2.90 13.71
C VAL A 238 -13.90 3.10 15.19
N LYS A 239 -13.99 4.36 15.65
CA LYS A 239 -14.39 4.67 17.04
C LYS A 239 -15.82 4.21 17.36
N TYR A 240 -16.75 4.33 16.41
CA TYR A 240 -18.16 3.98 16.62
C TYR A 240 -18.46 2.51 16.32
N SER A 241 -17.99 1.98 15.19
CA SER A 241 -18.32 0.62 14.74
C SER A 241 -17.49 -0.46 15.43
N LYS A 242 -16.31 -0.10 15.97
CA LYS A 242 -15.37 -1.04 16.63
C LYS A 242 -15.02 -2.25 15.75
N GLU A 243 -15.01 -2.05 14.44
CA GLU A 243 -14.62 -3.08 13.45
C GLU A 243 -13.14 -3.47 13.59
N VAL A 244 -12.32 -2.53 14.08
CA VAL A 244 -10.87 -2.64 14.24
C VAL A 244 -10.49 -2.17 15.66
N ASP A 245 -9.51 -2.84 16.28
CA ASP A 245 -9.01 -2.47 17.62
C ASP A 245 -7.96 -1.36 17.57
N ILE A 246 -7.07 -1.40 16.57
CA ILE A 246 -5.96 -0.47 16.39
C ILE A 246 -5.99 0.10 14.98
N LEU A 247 -6.16 1.42 14.86
CA LEU A 247 -5.99 2.18 13.62
C LEU A 247 -4.61 2.83 13.61
N ILE A 248 -3.77 2.44 12.67
CA ILE A 248 -2.45 3.04 12.43
C ILE A 248 -2.60 4.00 11.26
N ASP A 249 -2.27 5.27 11.48
CA ASP A 249 -2.29 6.29 10.44
C ASP A 249 -1.03 6.18 9.58
N SER A 250 -1.20 5.83 8.30
CA SER A 250 -0.08 5.70 7.36
C SER A 250 0.61 7.04 7.04
N ARG A 251 -0.09 8.18 7.20
CA ARG A 251 0.46 9.52 6.93
C ARG A 251 1.29 10.09 8.07
N ALA A 252 0.99 9.67 9.30
CA ALA A 252 1.57 10.28 10.50
C ALA A 252 3.11 10.26 10.52
N PRO A 253 3.81 9.18 10.11
CA PRO A 253 5.26 9.17 10.09
C PRO A 253 5.86 10.19 9.10
N ILE A 254 5.25 10.32 7.91
CA ILE A 254 5.66 11.28 6.87
C ILE A 254 5.45 12.71 7.39
N LEU A 255 4.24 13.00 7.87
CA LEU A 255 3.88 14.32 8.38
C LEU A 255 4.80 14.76 9.52
N ARG A 256 5.18 13.84 10.41
CA ARG A 256 6.11 14.13 11.52
C ARG A 256 7.46 14.63 11.01
N GLU A 257 8.03 13.99 9.99
CA GLU A 257 9.33 14.40 9.47
C GLU A 257 9.24 15.70 8.65
N VAL A 258 8.14 15.91 7.91
CA VAL A 258 7.88 17.19 7.24
C VAL A 258 7.76 18.32 8.25
N LEU A 259 6.99 18.14 9.33
CA LEU A 259 6.86 19.14 10.41
C LEU A 259 8.22 19.44 11.07
N ARG A 260 9.03 18.41 11.33
CA ARG A 260 10.39 18.59 11.86
C ARG A 260 11.28 19.39 10.93
N TRP A 261 11.15 19.22 9.61
CA TRP A 261 11.87 20.04 8.64
C TRP A 261 11.35 21.49 8.65
N CYS A 262 10.03 21.68 8.62
CA CYS A 262 9.42 23.00 8.68
C CYS A 262 9.86 23.76 9.94
N ASP A 263 9.89 23.12 11.10
CA ASP A 263 10.34 23.72 12.36
C ASP A 263 11.80 24.19 12.27
N ARG A 264 12.68 23.42 11.61
CA ARG A 264 14.09 23.80 11.43
C ARG A 264 14.25 25.02 10.53
N VAL A 265 13.60 25.01 9.36
CA VAL A 265 13.81 26.08 8.37
C VAL A 265 13.09 27.37 8.76
N THR A 266 11.99 27.27 9.50
CA THR A 266 11.24 28.46 9.97
C THR A 266 11.74 29.00 11.31
N ALA A 267 12.49 28.24 12.11
CA ALA A 267 13.08 28.73 13.36
C ALA A 267 14.06 29.89 13.16
N GLY A 268 14.80 29.91 12.04
CA GLY A 268 15.73 30.99 11.71
C GLY A 268 15.06 32.29 11.27
N SER A 269 13.78 32.26 10.91
CA SER A 269 13.01 33.45 10.47
C SER A 269 12.35 34.21 11.62
N ARG A 270 12.49 33.77 12.88
CA ARG A 270 12.05 34.52 14.05
C ARG A 270 12.98 35.70 14.31
N GLY A 271 12.74 36.80 13.60
CA GLY A 271 13.25 38.11 14.00
C GLY A 271 12.75 38.46 15.40
N LYS A 272 13.64 39.00 16.23
CA LYS A 272 13.43 39.22 17.68
C LYS A 272 12.41 40.33 18.01
N ASP A 273 11.90 41.05 17.01
CA ASP A 273 11.24 42.35 17.19
C ASP A 273 9.85 42.49 16.53
N SER A 274 9.23 41.42 16.01
CA SER A 274 7.84 41.47 15.51
C SER A 274 6.90 40.65 16.40
N PRO A 275 5.96 41.27 17.14
CA PRO A 275 5.01 40.61 18.01
C PRO A 275 3.75 40.09 17.29
N ASP A 276 3.65 40.24 15.97
CA ASP A 276 2.58 39.63 15.19
C ASP A 276 2.98 38.22 14.75
N ASP A 277 2.05 37.27 14.90
CA ASP A 277 2.08 35.91 14.39
C ASP A 277 2.35 35.90 12.88
N GLU A 278 3.62 36.06 12.47
CA GLU A 278 4.02 35.79 11.10
C GLU A 278 3.77 34.30 10.84
N LYS A 279 2.67 34.03 10.14
CA LYS A 279 2.28 32.70 9.69
C LYS A 279 3.49 32.05 9.02
N LYS A 280 3.81 30.82 9.42
CA LYS A 280 4.92 30.07 8.87
C LYS A 280 4.59 29.65 7.44
N ILE A 281 5.05 30.42 6.45
CA ILE A 281 4.77 30.16 5.04
C ILE A 281 5.77 29.13 4.48
N VAL A 282 5.25 28.11 3.80
CA VAL A 282 6.04 27.13 3.05
C VAL A 282 5.45 27.02 1.63
N LEU A 283 6.33 27.06 0.63
CA LEU A 283 5.94 26.85 -0.75
C LEU A 283 5.87 25.35 -1.03
N PHE A 284 4.75 24.85 -1.55
CA PHE A 284 4.63 23.46 -1.97
C PHE A 284 4.41 23.37 -3.47
N GLN A 285 5.42 22.86 -4.16
CA GLN A 285 5.43 22.67 -5.60
C GLN A 285 5.03 21.23 -5.92
N THR A 286 3.85 21.04 -6.50
CA THR A 286 3.33 19.73 -6.88
C THR A 286 2.48 19.77 -8.14
N SER A 287 2.45 18.67 -8.89
CA SER A 287 1.53 18.49 -10.02
C SER A 287 0.15 17.98 -9.59
N SER A 288 -0.01 17.50 -8.35
CA SER A 288 -1.26 16.94 -7.85
C SER A 288 -2.03 17.96 -7.01
N ARG A 289 -3.15 18.46 -7.55
CA ARG A 289 -4.09 19.33 -6.82
C ARG A 289 -4.58 18.67 -5.52
N GLN A 290 -4.84 17.37 -5.55
CA GLN A 290 -5.32 16.63 -4.39
C GLN A 290 -4.29 16.66 -3.26
N TYR A 291 -3.02 16.38 -3.56
CA TYR A 291 -1.96 16.41 -2.55
C TYR A 291 -1.73 17.81 -2.01
N PHE A 292 -1.79 18.82 -2.87
CA PHE A 292 -1.69 20.21 -2.45
C PHE A 292 -2.76 20.58 -1.42
N LEU A 293 -4.03 20.28 -1.72
CA LEU A 293 -5.15 20.57 -0.83
C LEU A 293 -5.07 19.77 0.47
N SER A 294 -4.77 18.47 0.40
CA SER A 294 -4.61 17.60 1.56
C SER A 294 -3.52 18.10 2.49
N LEU A 295 -2.32 18.41 1.96
CA LEU A 295 -1.22 18.90 2.76
C LEU A 295 -1.50 20.30 3.32
N LYS A 296 -2.14 21.19 2.54
CA LYS A 296 -2.57 22.52 3.00
C LYS A 296 -3.53 22.44 4.18
N LEU A 297 -4.52 21.55 4.14
CA LEU A 297 -5.45 21.33 5.24
C LEU A 297 -4.76 20.74 6.46
N LEU A 298 -3.88 19.75 6.27
CA LEU A 298 -3.12 19.12 7.35
C LEU A 298 -2.21 20.13 8.07
N MET A 299 -1.45 20.91 7.31
CA MET A 299 -0.45 21.86 7.81
C MET A 299 -1.08 23.08 8.48
N ARG A 300 -2.27 23.50 8.05
CA ARG A 300 -3.03 24.60 8.67
C ARG A 300 -3.30 24.33 10.16
N ASN A 301 -3.56 23.08 10.53
CA ASN A 301 -3.78 22.69 11.93
C ASN A 301 -2.53 22.85 12.81
N TYR A 302 -1.34 22.92 12.19
CA TYR A 302 -0.05 23.12 12.88
C TYR A 302 0.47 24.57 12.75
N GLY A 303 -0.36 25.51 12.26
CA GLY A 303 0.01 26.92 12.12
C GLY A 303 0.88 27.24 10.89
N TYR A 304 0.97 26.32 9.93
CA TYR A 304 1.70 26.52 8.68
C TYR A 304 0.75 26.93 7.55
N GLU A 305 1.19 27.88 6.72
CA GLU A 305 0.47 28.30 5.52
C GLU A 305 1.18 27.74 4.28
N ILE A 306 0.54 26.78 3.61
CA ILE A 306 1.03 26.20 2.36
C ILE A 306 0.52 27.04 1.18
N ARG A 307 1.44 27.51 0.35
CA ARG A 307 1.16 28.28 -0.87
C ARG A 307 1.71 27.58 -2.10
N ASP A 308 1.02 27.73 -3.23
CA ASP A 308 1.51 27.32 -4.54
C ASP A 308 2.48 28.40 -5.05
N PRO A 309 3.65 28.03 -5.58
CA PRO A 309 4.53 28.99 -6.26
C PRO A 309 3.85 29.83 -7.35
N LEU A 310 2.82 29.30 -8.02
CA LEU A 310 2.12 29.98 -9.12
C LEU A 310 1.03 30.94 -8.63
N ASP A 311 0.35 30.64 -7.51
CA ASP A 311 -0.72 31.47 -6.94
C ASP A 311 -0.23 32.88 -6.56
N TRP A 312 1.07 33.03 -6.28
CA TRP A 312 1.64 34.30 -5.85
C TRP A 312 1.76 35.32 -6.99
N HIS A 313 1.99 34.87 -8.22
CA HIS A 313 2.03 35.77 -9.38
C HIS A 313 0.66 36.43 -9.64
N VAL A 314 -0.43 35.77 -9.28
CA VAL A 314 -1.81 36.28 -9.46
C VAL A 314 -2.20 37.29 -8.37
N LEU A 315 -1.61 37.21 -7.18
CA LEU A 315 -1.90 38.15 -6.07
C LEU A 315 -1.23 39.52 -6.26
N GLY A 316 -0.08 39.57 -6.95
CA GLY A 316 0.57 40.83 -7.34
C GLY A 316 -0.30 41.67 -8.28
N GLU A 317 -1.05 41.03 -9.18
CA GLU A 317 -1.95 41.69 -10.13
C GLU A 317 -3.28 42.15 -9.51
N LEU A 318 -3.72 41.50 -8.42
CA LEU A 318 -4.95 41.87 -7.70
C LEU A 318 -4.71 42.95 -6.65
N SER A 319 -3.55 42.98 -6.01
CA SER A 319 -3.20 44.03 -5.04
C SER A 319 -3.04 45.43 -5.68
N THR A 320 -2.80 45.51 -6.98
CA THR A 320 -2.74 46.79 -7.72
C THR A 320 -4.11 47.36 -8.07
N ARG A 321 -5.22 46.66 -7.79
CA ARG A 321 -6.58 47.12 -8.12
C ARG A 321 -7.41 47.65 -6.94
N ASP A 322 -7.04 47.32 -5.70
CA ASP A 322 -7.80 47.78 -4.51
C ASP A 322 -7.34 49.14 -3.94
N GLY A 323 -6.48 49.85 -4.67
CA GLY A 323 -5.98 51.18 -4.31
C GLY A 323 -6.88 52.36 -4.70
N ASP A 324 -7.92 52.16 -5.52
CA ASP A 324 -8.73 53.27 -6.02
C ASP A 324 -10.22 53.08 -5.69
N LYS A 325 -10.73 53.94 -4.80
CA LYS A 325 -12.13 53.94 -4.37
C LYS A 325 -12.99 54.65 -5.40
N GLY A 326 -13.98 53.93 -5.92
CA GLY A 326 -15.31 54.51 -6.16
C GLY A 326 -15.94 54.19 -7.50
N SER A 327 -16.83 53.20 -7.52
CA SER A 327 -18.27 53.37 -7.77
C SER A 327 -18.91 52.16 -8.45
N ASN A 328 -20.12 51.87 -7.95
CA ASN A 328 -21.23 51.15 -8.56
C ASN A 328 -21.09 49.66 -8.93
N VAL A 329 -21.73 48.88 -8.06
CA VAL A 329 -22.43 47.64 -8.36
C VAL A 329 -23.50 47.90 -9.43
N GLU A 330 -23.43 47.21 -10.57
CA GLU A 330 -24.60 46.61 -11.22
C GLU A 330 -24.19 45.58 -12.30
N SER A 331 -24.71 44.36 -12.13
CA SER A 331 -25.05 43.33 -13.12
C SER A 331 -24.50 43.41 -14.56
N LEU A 332 -23.97 42.29 -15.08
CA LEU A 332 -24.72 41.37 -15.96
C LEU A 332 -23.84 40.25 -16.53
N ALA A 333 -24.47 39.08 -16.66
CA ALA A 333 -24.11 38.03 -17.58
C ALA A 333 -24.39 38.46 -19.04
N GLY A 334 -23.65 37.90 -20.01
CA GLY A 334 -24.11 37.85 -21.41
C GLY A 334 -23.13 38.37 -22.47
N MET A 335 -22.48 37.43 -23.15
CA MET A 335 -22.27 37.32 -24.60
C MET A 335 -22.03 38.58 -25.49
N SER A 336 -20.86 38.55 -26.15
CA SER A 336 -20.60 38.73 -27.60
C SER A 336 -21.10 39.98 -28.36
N ASN A 337 -20.13 40.77 -28.83
CA ASN A 337 -19.92 41.26 -30.22
C ASN A 337 -19.40 42.71 -30.21
N SER A 338 -18.08 42.87 -30.36
CA SER A 338 -17.38 44.16 -30.42
C SER A 338 -17.54 44.84 -31.78
N THR A 339 -17.80 46.15 -31.78
CA THR A 339 -17.84 47.03 -32.96
C THR A 339 -16.50 47.74 -33.19
N PRO A 340 -16.22 48.26 -34.41
CA PRO A 340 -14.93 48.85 -34.77
C PRO A 340 -14.60 50.19 -34.09
N GLU A 341 -15.55 50.83 -33.39
CA GLU A 341 -15.33 52.10 -32.67
C GLU A 341 -14.69 51.91 -31.28
N GLU A 342 -14.69 50.69 -30.72
CA GLU A 342 -14.02 50.40 -29.44
C GLU A 342 -12.49 50.33 -29.56
N LEU A 343 -11.96 50.17 -30.77
CA LEU A 343 -10.52 50.09 -31.07
C LEU A 343 -9.79 51.44 -30.99
N ASP A 344 -10.48 52.55 -31.26
CA ASP A 344 -9.88 53.89 -31.14
C ASP A 344 -9.93 54.41 -29.69
N GLN A 345 -10.89 53.96 -28.87
CA GLN A 345 -10.84 54.18 -27.42
C GLN A 345 -9.77 53.32 -26.73
N GLN A 346 -9.51 52.08 -27.21
CA GLN A 346 -8.39 51.26 -26.72
C GLN A 346 -7.01 51.84 -27.07
N ARG A 347 -6.87 52.56 -28.20
CA ARG A 347 -5.61 53.23 -28.56
C ARG A 347 -5.32 54.48 -27.71
N SER A 348 -6.36 55.18 -27.27
CA SER A 348 -6.21 56.32 -26.35
C SER A 348 -5.82 55.86 -24.93
N LEU A 349 -6.28 54.69 -24.48
CA LEU A 349 -5.88 54.06 -23.21
C LEU A 349 -4.46 53.47 -23.22
N LEU A 350 -3.96 53.05 -24.39
CA LEU A 350 -2.58 52.57 -24.56
C LEU A 350 -1.53 53.71 -24.61
N GLY A 351 -1.96 54.97 -24.71
CA GLY A 351 -1.09 56.15 -24.72
C GLY A 351 -0.65 56.67 -23.35
N ILE A 352 -1.19 56.12 -22.26
CA ILE A 352 -0.89 56.56 -20.88
C ILE A 352 0.02 55.54 -20.12
N LEU A 353 0.33 54.39 -20.72
CA LEU A 353 1.06 53.29 -20.04
C LEU A 353 2.57 53.26 -20.28
N ASN A 354 3.24 54.41 -20.34
CA ASN A 354 4.70 54.43 -20.54
C ASN A 354 5.56 54.85 -19.34
N ASP A 355 4.96 55.15 -18.18
CA ASP A 355 5.71 55.44 -16.93
C ASP A 355 5.47 54.44 -15.78
N ASP A 356 4.42 53.62 -15.81
CA ASP A 356 4.12 52.65 -14.73
C ASP A 356 4.81 51.28 -14.89
N SER A 357 5.45 51.01 -16.03
CA SER A 357 6.09 49.72 -16.33
C SER A 357 7.39 49.49 -15.53
N VAL A 358 8.05 50.56 -15.10
CA VAL A 358 9.32 50.49 -14.36
C VAL A 358 9.09 50.19 -12.88
N GLN A 359 8.02 50.73 -12.27
CA GLN A 359 7.68 50.44 -10.87
C GLN A 359 7.11 49.02 -10.70
N SER A 360 6.31 48.54 -11.66
CA SER A 360 5.80 47.17 -11.70
C SER A 360 6.92 46.13 -11.83
N SER A 361 7.94 46.42 -12.65
CA SER A 361 9.12 45.55 -12.82
C SER A 361 10.02 45.52 -11.57
N ALA A 362 10.17 46.64 -10.85
CA ALA A 362 10.93 46.69 -9.62
C ALA A 362 10.24 45.94 -8.47
N HIS A 363 8.91 46.06 -8.35
CA HIS A 363 8.12 45.34 -7.36
C HIS A 363 8.17 43.82 -7.60
N THR A 364 7.99 43.39 -8.85
CA THR A 364 8.07 41.96 -9.21
C THR A 364 9.46 41.37 -8.95
N LEU A 365 10.54 42.10 -9.22
CA LEU A 365 11.91 41.64 -8.91
C LEU A 365 12.18 41.55 -7.40
N GLN A 366 11.70 42.53 -6.62
CA GLN A 366 11.84 42.52 -5.16
C GLN A 366 11.03 41.36 -4.54
N GLU A 367 9.90 41.03 -5.14
CA GLU A 367 9.02 39.97 -4.70
C GLU A 367 9.55 38.57 -5.07
N VAL A 368 10.11 38.40 -6.27
CA VAL A 368 10.86 37.19 -6.66
C VAL A 368 12.06 36.98 -5.72
N ALA A 369 12.73 38.06 -5.31
CA ALA A 369 13.79 37.99 -4.30
C ALA A 369 13.28 37.64 -2.89
N ARG A 370 12.03 37.96 -2.52
CA ARG A 370 11.44 37.43 -1.27
C ARG A 370 11.11 35.94 -1.39
N LEU A 371 10.64 35.49 -2.56
CA LEU A 371 10.26 34.10 -2.81
C LEU A 371 11.45 33.14 -2.84
N SER A 372 12.60 33.57 -3.35
CA SER A 372 13.85 32.80 -3.33
C SER A 372 14.32 32.44 -1.92
N HIS A 373 13.90 33.22 -0.91
CA HIS A 373 14.27 33.00 0.48
C HIS A 373 13.31 32.10 1.26
N LEU A 374 12.14 31.74 0.72
CA LEU A 374 11.16 30.91 1.42
C LEU A 374 11.48 29.41 1.32
N PRO A 375 11.19 28.61 2.36
CA PRO A 375 11.29 27.17 2.31
C PRO A 375 10.40 26.58 1.21
N ARG A 376 10.96 25.65 0.42
CA ARG A 376 10.25 25.00 -0.68
C ARG A 376 10.24 23.50 -0.53
N MET A 377 9.03 22.94 -0.55
CA MET A 377 8.78 21.52 -0.60
C MET A 377 8.39 21.14 -2.03
N ILE A 378 8.94 20.05 -2.54
CA ILE A 378 8.78 19.64 -3.93
C ILE A 378 8.36 18.17 -3.96
N TYR A 379 7.29 17.90 -4.68
CA TYR A 379 6.84 16.55 -4.98
C TYR A 379 6.15 16.49 -6.34
N TYR A 380 6.57 15.57 -7.18
CA TYR A 380 5.88 15.20 -8.40
C TYR A 380 5.56 13.71 -8.37
N GLY A 381 4.48 13.31 -9.05
CA GLY A 381 3.99 11.92 -9.05
C GLY A 381 4.98 10.88 -9.56
N LYS A 382 6.13 11.28 -10.12
CA LYS A 382 7.27 10.41 -10.38
C LYS A 382 8.51 10.92 -9.68
N THR A 383 9.29 9.97 -9.15
CA THR A 383 10.59 10.24 -8.52
C THR A 383 11.52 10.99 -9.46
N ALA A 384 11.63 10.56 -10.73
CA ALA A 384 12.52 11.22 -11.71
C ALA A 384 12.14 12.69 -11.97
N GLU A 385 10.84 13.00 -12.01
CA GLU A 385 10.34 14.37 -12.22
C GLU A 385 10.66 15.24 -11.00
N THR A 386 10.50 14.70 -9.79
CA THR A 386 10.88 15.38 -8.54
C THR A 386 12.37 15.66 -8.47
N VAL A 387 13.20 14.67 -8.78
CA VAL A 387 14.66 14.79 -8.82
C VAL A 387 15.09 15.87 -9.82
N SER A 388 14.51 15.86 -11.02
CA SER A 388 14.82 16.83 -12.08
C SER A 388 14.44 18.26 -11.67
N ALA A 389 13.29 18.43 -11.02
CA ALA A 389 12.83 19.73 -10.55
C ALA A 389 13.71 20.28 -9.41
N VAL A 390 14.11 19.42 -8.46
CA VAL A 390 15.04 19.80 -7.38
C VAL A 390 16.38 20.23 -7.98
N GLN A 391 16.91 19.46 -8.92
CA GLN A 391 18.18 19.77 -9.57
C GLN A 391 18.12 21.09 -10.34
N ALA A 392 17.07 21.32 -11.14
CA ALA A 392 16.89 22.58 -11.85
C ALA A 392 16.84 23.80 -10.91
N LEU A 393 16.23 23.65 -9.73
CA LEU A 393 16.17 24.73 -8.73
C LEU A 393 17.53 25.00 -8.09
N VAL A 394 18.32 23.96 -7.80
CA VAL A 394 19.67 24.12 -7.26
C VAL A 394 20.62 24.71 -8.30
N ASP A 395 20.60 24.18 -9.53
CA ASP A 395 21.44 24.65 -10.65
C ASP A 395 21.14 26.11 -11.02
N SER A 396 19.89 26.55 -10.85
CA SER A 396 19.50 27.95 -11.08
C SER A 396 20.08 28.93 -10.04
N GLY A 397 20.58 28.43 -8.90
CA GLY A 397 21.02 29.24 -7.76
C GLY A 397 19.89 30.03 -7.08
N GLY A 398 18.63 29.82 -7.50
CA GLY A 398 17.48 30.59 -7.05
C GLY A 398 17.02 30.27 -5.63
N ILE A 399 17.42 29.14 -5.04
CA ILE A 399 17.05 28.75 -3.68
C ILE A 399 18.22 28.05 -3.02
N HIS A 400 18.53 28.42 -1.78
CA HIS A 400 19.53 27.74 -0.98
C HIS A 400 19.10 26.28 -0.75
N ALA A 401 19.97 25.32 -1.07
CA ALA A 401 19.66 23.89 -0.94
C ALA A 401 19.08 23.56 0.44
N GLY A 402 19.64 24.15 1.52
CA GLY A 402 19.19 23.97 2.92
C GLY A 402 17.72 24.32 3.22
N LYS A 403 17.04 24.96 2.27
CA LYS A 403 15.62 25.33 2.35
C LYS A 403 14.72 24.48 1.45
N ILE A 404 15.27 23.41 0.85
CA ILE A 404 14.55 22.50 -0.03
C ILE A 404 14.23 21.19 0.70
N CYS A 405 12.98 20.74 0.57
CA CYS A 405 12.54 19.41 0.98
C CYS A 405 11.99 18.66 -0.23
N ALA A 406 12.64 17.57 -0.61
CA ALA A 406 12.17 16.68 -1.66
C ALA A 406 11.46 15.47 -1.03
N LEU A 407 10.25 15.18 -1.50
CA LEU A 407 9.54 13.95 -1.16
C LEU A 407 9.77 12.95 -2.30
N LEU A 408 10.37 11.80 -2.02
CA LEU A 408 10.70 10.79 -3.04
C LEU A 408 10.09 9.43 -2.73
N ASP A 409 9.56 8.79 -3.77
CA ASP A 409 8.87 7.50 -3.67
C ASP A 409 9.81 6.28 -3.76
N ARG A 410 11.01 6.46 -4.35
CA ARG A 410 11.98 5.39 -4.59
C ARG A 410 13.36 5.74 -4.06
N GLU A 411 14.08 4.72 -3.59
CA GLU A 411 15.47 4.82 -3.11
C GLU A 411 16.45 5.22 -4.23
N ASP A 412 16.21 4.84 -5.49
CA ASP A 412 17.14 5.23 -6.57
C ASP A 412 17.18 6.75 -6.78
N GLY A 413 16.03 7.41 -6.58
CA GLY A 413 15.95 8.87 -6.63
C GLY A 413 16.76 9.54 -5.53
N THR A 414 16.89 8.89 -4.36
CA THR A 414 17.70 9.46 -3.28
C THR A 414 19.17 9.37 -3.57
N ARG A 415 19.63 8.20 -4.00
CA ARG A 415 21.04 7.97 -4.35
C ARG A 415 21.48 8.94 -5.45
N PHE A 416 20.59 9.22 -6.40
CA PHE A 416 20.84 10.20 -7.45
C PHE A 416 20.95 11.63 -6.89
N LEU A 417 19.99 12.10 -6.08
CA LEU A 417 20.07 13.44 -5.49
C LEU A 417 21.27 13.61 -4.55
N GLU A 418 21.61 12.59 -3.77
CA GLU A 418 22.80 12.56 -2.94
C GLU A 418 24.06 12.72 -3.79
N ALA A 419 24.19 11.97 -4.88
CA ALA A 419 25.35 12.05 -5.78
C ALA A 419 25.46 13.40 -6.50
N THR A 420 24.33 14.00 -6.88
CA THR A 420 24.31 15.33 -7.51
C THR A 420 24.70 16.42 -6.51
N LEU A 421 24.03 16.50 -5.36
CA LEU A 421 24.17 17.61 -4.41
C LEU A 421 25.44 17.50 -3.54
N ALA A 422 26.04 16.30 -3.42
CA ALA A 422 27.35 16.14 -2.79
C ALA A 422 28.45 16.95 -3.49
N LYS A 423 28.26 17.31 -4.77
CA LYS A 423 29.18 18.21 -5.49
C LYS A 423 29.17 19.64 -4.95
N ASP A 424 28.09 20.05 -4.29
CA ASP A 424 27.86 21.43 -3.83
C ASP A 424 28.15 21.63 -2.32
N GLN A 425 28.79 20.67 -1.65
CA GLN A 425 29.13 20.70 -0.21
C GLN A 425 27.95 20.90 0.74
N VAL A 426 26.75 20.52 0.32
CA VAL A 426 25.54 20.63 1.13
C VAL A 426 25.46 19.45 2.09
N ASN A 427 25.52 19.71 3.40
CA ASN A 427 25.27 18.68 4.41
C ASN A 427 23.79 18.25 4.37
N PHE A 428 23.52 16.95 4.46
CA PHE A 428 22.16 16.41 4.52
C PHE A 428 21.75 16.18 5.96
N ILE A 429 20.61 16.75 6.39
CA ILE A 429 19.97 16.32 7.63
C ILE A 429 18.94 15.24 7.31
N LYS A 430 19.36 14.01 7.66
CA LYS A 430 18.52 12.85 7.99
C LYS A 430 17.80 12.18 6.80
N ARG A 431 18.32 11.01 6.43
CA ARG A 431 17.52 9.83 6.09
C ARG A 431 16.42 9.66 7.15
N GLY A 432 15.18 10.01 6.79
CA GLY A 432 14.06 9.23 7.29
C GLY A 432 14.10 7.88 6.59
N ASP A 433 15.09 7.04 6.88
CA ASP A 433 15.06 5.66 6.42
C ASP A 433 13.85 5.04 7.09
N PHE A 434 12.76 4.87 6.34
CA PHE A 434 11.69 3.95 6.71
C PHE A 434 12.11 2.50 6.47
N SER A 435 13.41 2.21 6.59
CA SER A 435 14.02 0.89 6.63
C SER A 435 14.93 0.74 7.83
N SER A 436 14.90 -0.46 8.39
CA SER A 436 15.94 -0.94 9.30
C SER A 436 17.14 -1.31 8.44
N SER A 437 18.32 -0.90 8.89
CA SER A 437 19.62 -1.00 8.24
C SER A 437 19.93 -2.30 7.48
N THR A 438 20.59 -2.07 6.34
CA THR A 438 21.69 -2.80 5.69
C THR A 438 21.48 -4.13 4.94
N ALA A 439 22.11 -4.10 3.76
CA ALA A 439 22.65 -5.16 2.92
C ALA A 439 21.72 -5.81 1.87
N ASP A 440 22.27 -5.82 0.66
CA ASP A 440 21.86 -6.40 -0.61
C ASP A 440 20.76 -5.73 -1.44
N GLY A 441 21.24 -5.28 -2.60
CA GLY A 441 20.53 -4.62 -3.68
C GLY A 441 19.26 -5.35 -4.07
N MET A 442 18.14 -4.75 -3.71
CA MET A 442 16.94 -4.80 -4.50
C MET A 442 16.03 -3.64 -4.14
N GLU A 443 15.57 -2.93 -5.18
CA GLU A 443 14.72 -1.74 -5.10
C GLU A 443 13.49 -2.02 -4.25
N THR A 444 13.49 -1.46 -3.05
CA THR A 444 12.28 -1.29 -2.24
C THR A 444 11.73 0.11 -2.50
N THR A 445 10.42 0.24 -2.66
CA THR A 445 9.71 1.52 -2.63
C THR A 445 9.76 2.05 -1.19
N GLN A 446 10.93 2.54 -0.80
CA GLN A 446 11.13 3.28 0.44
C GLN A 446 10.93 4.75 0.11
N MET A 447 10.00 5.36 0.83
CA MET A 447 9.85 6.79 0.77
C MET A 447 11.00 7.43 1.55
N HIS A 448 11.70 8.36 0.92
CA HIS A 448 12.77 9.10 1.56
C HIS A 448 12.45 10.59 1.49
N ILE A 449 12.53 11.22 2.65
CA ILE A 449 12.47 12.67 2.77
C ILE A 449 13.91 13.14 2.75
N ILE A 450 14.31 13.81 1.68
CA ILE A 450 15.61 14.46 1.61
C ILE A 450 15.42 15.90 2.02
N CYS A 451 15.90 16.21 3.23
CA CYS A 451 16.07 17.57 3.69
C CYS A 451 17.55 17.93 3.55
N SER A 452 17.87 18.88 2.69
CA SER A 452 19.18 19.52 2.75
C SER A 452 19.24 20.40 4.01
N SER A 453 20.39 20.44 4.69
CA SER A 453 20.65 21.39 5.76
C SER A 453 21.46 22.58 5.27
N ALA A 454 21.21 23.73 5.90
CA ALA A 454 22.13 24.85 5.90
C ALA A 454 23.33 24.57 6.82
#